data_AF-A0A0L0LMK4-F1
#
_entry.id   AF-A0A0L0LMK4-F1
#
_cell.length_a   1.000
_cell.length_b   1.000
_cell.length_c   1.000
_cell.angle_alpha   90.00
_cell.angle_beta   90.00
_cell.angle_gamma   90.00
#
_symmetry.space_group_name_H-M   'P 1'
#
loop_
_entity.id
_entity.type
_entity.pdbx_description
1 polymer ?
#
loop_
_entity_poly.entity_id
_entity_poly.type
_entity_poly.pdbx_seq_one_letter_code
_entity_poly.pdbx_strand_id
1 'polypeptide(L)'
;MSPSLRIRGFSMIELLMVIAIIGVLAAVVLASFGSARNKGVDSTVKANLDGTRPQAELYYVANGNSYTGVCATVPAANVKTINSFAVAAQQAYNGSTAINTTYATAGSANTATCHVSTATGAGTWALEAPLKVVSGSFFCVDSFGYAATTSGSTLGANDTTCGP
;
A
#
# COMPACT_ATOMS: atom_id res chain seq x y z
N MET A 1 56.84 -15.28 36.80
CA MET A 1 55.92 -16.22 36.13
C MET A 1 54.91 -15.42 35.31
N SER A 2 54.93 -15.52 33.97
CA SER A 2 53.81 -15.02 33.15
C SER A 2 52.80 -16.16 32.93
N PRO A 3 51.50 -15.93 33.12
CA PRO A 3 50.50 -16.97 32.91
C PRO A 3 50.29 -17.16 31.40
N SER A 4 50.46 -18.40 30.93
CA SER A 4 50.12 -18.83 29.58
C SER A 4 48.60 -18.97 29.45
N LEU A 5 47.97 -18.13 28.63
CA LEU A 5 46.56 -18.24 28.25
C LEU A 5 46.39 -19.44 27.31
N ARG A 6 45.87 -20.55 27.84
CA ARG A 6 45.59 -21.76 27.07
C ARG A 6 44.33 -21.57 26.23
N ILE A 7 44.49 -21.38 24.93
CA ILE A 7 43.37 -21.35 23.97
C ILE A 7 42.78 -22.76 23.90
N ARG A 8 41.54 -22.94 24.36
CA ARG A 8 40.77 -24.18 24.19
C ARG A 8 40.15 -24.16 22.79
N GLY A 9 40.48 -25.15 21.96
CA GLY A 9 39.87 -25.33 20.64
C GLY A 9 38.46 -25.93 20.75
N PHE A 10 37.58 -25.53 19.84
CA PHE A 10 36.22 -26.05 19.69
C PHE A 10 36.24 -27.41 18.98
N SER A 11 35.39 -28.36 19.37
CA SER A 11 35.29 -29.67 18.74
C SER A 11 34.57 -29.60 17.40
N MET A 12 34.97 -30.46 16.45
CA MET A 12 34.27 -30.59 15.17
C MET A 12 32.80 -31.00 15.34
N ILE A 13 32.50 -31.87 16.33
CA ILE A 13 31.10 -32.28 16.58
C ILE A 13 30.26 -31.13 17.15
N GLU A 14 30.87 -30.27 17.96
CA GLU A 14 30.20 -29.09 18.51
C GLU A 14 29.85 -28.11 17.38
N LEU A 15 30.75 -27.92 16.41
CA LEU A 15 30.49 -27.04 15.26
C LEU A 15 29.46 -27.66 14.30
N LEU A 16 29.51 -28.97 14.07
CA LEU A 16 28.57 -29.69 13.22
C LEU A 16 27.14 -29.70 13.78
N MET A 17 26.98 -29.88 15.09
CA MET A 17 25.66 -29.81 15.74
C MET A 17 25.05 -28.41 15.63
N VAL A 18 25.86 -27.37 15.77
CA VAL A 18 25.40 -25.97 15.69
C VAL A 18 24.87 -25.66 14.29
N ILE A 19 25.61 -26.00 13.23
CA ILE A 19 25.13 -25.75 11.87
C ILE A 19 23.89 -26.59 11.54
N ALA A 20 23.77 -27.80 12.10
CA ALA A 20 22.58 -28.64 11.93
C ALA A 20 21.34 -27.98 12.58
N ILE A 21 21.46 -27.48 13.81
CA ILE A 21 20.35 -26.81 14.50
C ILE A 21 19.98 -25.51 13.80
N ILE A 22 20.95 -24.67 13.42
CA ILE A 22 20.70 -23.44 12.68
C ILE A 22 19.99 -23.74 11.35
N GLY A 23 20.37 -24.82 10.66
CA GLY A 23 19.72 -25.25 9.42
C GLY A 23 18.23 -25.58 9.59
N VAL A 24 17.87 -26.32 10.65
CA VAL A 24 16.46 -26.66 10.95
C VAL A 24 15.65 -25.40 11.29
N LEU A 25 16.20 -24.52 12.15
CA LEU A 25 15.51 -23.29 12.54
C LEU A 25 15.34 -22.33 11.35
N ALA A 26 16.35 -22.21 10.48
CA ALA A 26 16.29 -21.37 9.29
C ALA A 26 15.21 -21.83 8.30
N ALA A 27 15.03 -23.14 8.12
CA ALA A 27 14.01 -23.68 7.21
C ALA A 27 12.59 -23.28 7.61
N VAL A 28 12.26 -23.33 8.92
CA VAL A 28 10.93 -22.96 9.43
C VAL A 28 10.67 -21.46 9.28
N VAL A 29 11.67 -20.62 9.56
CA VAL A 29 11.53 -19.16 9.42
C VAL A 29 11.33 -18.76 7.96
N LEU A 30 12.12 -19.33 7.05
CA LEU A 30 12.02 -19.04 5.61
C LEU A 30 10.65 -19.40 5.04
N ALA A 31 10.02 -20.48 5.51
CA ALA A 31 8.69 -20.89 5.07
C ALA A 31 7.59 -19.85 5.38
N SER A 32 7.76 -19.02 6.43
CA SER A 32 6.75 -18.03 6.85
C SER A 32 7.08 -16.59 6.45
N PHE A 33 8.34 -16.29 6.14
CA PHE A 33 8.83 -14.93 5.92
C PHE A 33 8.15 -14.20 4.75
N GLY A 34 7.93 -14.88 3.62
CA GLY A 34 7.29 -14.28 2.44
C GLY A 34 5.86 -13.81 2.70
N SER A 35 5.07 -14.62 3.41
CA SER A 35 3.68 -14.28 3.77
C SER A 35 3.61 -13.10 4.76
N ALA A 36 4.48 -13.10 5.76
CA ALA A 36 4.59 -12.00 6.72
C ALA A 36 4.94 -10.67 6.04
N ARG A 37 5.89 -10.70 5.09
CA ARG A 37 6.27 -9.52 4.29
C ARG A 37 5.10 -8.98 3.47
N ASN A 38 4.36 -9.85 2.78
CA ASN A 38 3.21 -9.44 1.98
C ASN A 38 2.10 -8.85 2.85
N LYS A 39 1.82 -9.42 4.03
CA LYS A 39 0.88 -8.83 5.00
C LYS A 39 1.33 -7.44 5.48
N GLY A 40 2.63 -7.23 5.69
CA GLY A 40 3.19 -5.93 6.05
C GLY A 40 3.03 -4.89 4.94
N VAL A 41 3.23 -5.30 3.68
CA VAL A 41 2.96 -4.46 2.50
C VAL A 41 1.48 -4.06 2.47
N ASP A 42 0.56 -5.02 2.62
CA ASP A 42 -0.88 -4.74 2.61
C ASP A 42 -1.30 -3.79 3.74
N SER A 43 -0.71 -3.94 4.94
CA SER A 43 -0.94 -3.01 6.04
C SER A 43 -0.48 -1.59 5.71
N THR A 44 0.64 -1.45 4.99
CA THR A 44 1.17 -0.16 4.55
C THR A 44 0.26 0.48 3.50
N VAL A 45 -0.22 -0.31 2.53
CA VAL A 45 -1.18 0.13 1.52
C VAL A 45 -2.46 0.64 2.18
N LYS A 46 -3.03 -0.14 3.10
CA LYS A 46 -4.26 0.24 3.83
C LYS A 46 -4.07 1.52 4.64
N ALA A 47 -2.98 1.63 5.40
CA ALA A 47 -2.68 2.83 6.18
C ALA A 47 -2.51 4.09 5.31
N ASN A 48 -1.87 3.97 4.14
CA ASN A 48 -1.78 5.07 3.19
C ASN A 48 -3.17 5.49 2.68
N LEU A 49 -4.04 4.53 2.38
CA LEU A 49 -5.39 4.82 1.90
C LEU A 49 -6.30 5.40 2.99
N ASP A 50 -6.21 4.94 4.23
CA ASP A 50 -6.98 5.48 5.35
C ASP A 50 -6.66 6.97 5.61
N GLY A 51 -5.40 7.38 5.38
CA GLY A 51 -4.97 8.78 5.49
C GLY A 51 -5.52 9.72 4.41
N THR A 52 -6.14 9.19 3.34
CA THR A 52 -6.61 10.01 2.22
C THR A 52 -7.84 10.84 2.54
N ARG A 53 -8.76 10.33 3.35
CA ARG A 53 -10.02 10.99 3.66
C ARG A 53 -9.85 12.35 4.33
N PRO A 54 -9.09 12.48 5.45
CA PRO A 54 -8.87 13.80 6.05
C PRO A 54 -8.13 14.72 5.08
N GLN A 55 -7.20 14.21 4.26
CA GLN A 55 -6.53 15.03 3.25
C GLN A 55 -7.50 15.52 2.17
N ALA A 56 -8.43 14.67 1.73
CA ALA A 56 -9.44 15.02 0.74
C ALA A 56 -10.34 16.13 1.30
N GLU A 57 -10.74 16.06 2.56
CA GLU A 57 -11.57 17.10 3.20
C GLU A 57 -10.80 18.43 3.32
N LEU A 58 -9.51 18.39 3.66
CA LEU A 58 -8.66 19.58 3.63
C LEU A 58 -8.57 20.19 2.23
N TYR A 59 -8.44 19.35 1.20
CA TYR A 59 -8.46 19.79 -0.19
C TYR A 59 -9.81 20.40 -0.57
N TYR A 60 -10.92 19.78 -0.16
CA TYR A 60 -12.28 20.24 -0.43
C TYR A 60 -12.52 21.66 0.07
N VAL A 61 -12.16 21.95 1.32
CA VAL A 61 -12.31 23.28 1.92
C VAL A 61 -11.39 24.29 1.24
N ALA A 62 -10.14 23.91 0.95
CA ALA A 62 -9.19 24.80 0.29
C ALA A 62 -9.58 25.13 -1.17
N ASN A 63 -10.20 24.17 -1.87
CA ASN A 63 -10.56 24.26 -3.28
C ASN A 63 -11.99 24.76 -3.51
N GLY A 64 -12.50 25.62 -2.61
CA GLY A 64 -13.81 26.25 -2.78
C GLY A 64 -14.97 25.26 -2.74
N ASN A 65 -14.93 24.30 -1.82
CA ASN A 65 -15.96 23.27 -1.63
C ASN A 65 -16.10 22.36 -2.86
N SER A 66 -14.96 21.96 -3.45
CA SER A 66 -14.93 21.00 -4.55
C SER A 66 -13.75 20.04 -4.46
N TYR A 67 -14.00 18.76 -4.72
CA TYR A 67 -13.00 17.73 -4.91
C TYR A 67 -12.39 17.77 -6.31
N THR A 68 -12.83 18.64 -7.22
CA THR A 68 -12.31 18.74 -8.59
C THR A 68 -10.79 18.89 -8.56
N GLY A 69 -10.07 17.92 -9.13
CA GLY A 69 -8.59 17.91 -9.14
C GLY A 69 -7.94 17.24 -7.92
N VAL A 70 -8.69 16.65 -7.00
CA VAL A 70 -8.13 15.97 -5.80
C VAL A 70 -7.21 14.81 -6.15
N CYS A 71 -7.39 14.17 -7.31
CA CYS A 71 -6.52 13.12 -7.85
C CYS A 71 -5.36 13.66 -8.71
N ALA A 72 -5.23 14.97 -8.90
CA ALA A 72 -4.17 15.56 -9.73
C ALA A 72 -2.78 15.36 -9.12
N THR A 73 -1.76 15.30 -9.98
CA THR A 73 -0.36 15.16 -9.58
C THR A 73 0.23 16.45 -9.02
N VAL A 74 -0.34 17.59 -9.39
CA VAL A 74 0.10 18.92 -8.93
C VAL A 74 -0.81 19.37 -7.79
N PRO A 75 -0.25 19.85 -6.67
CA PRO A 75 -1.03 20.50 -5.63
C PRO A 75 -1.91 21.62 -6.22
N ALA A 76 -3.15 21.71 -5.75
CA ALA A 76 -4.03 22.84 -6.04
C ALA A 76 -4.44 23.49 -4.71
N ALA A 77 -4.82 24.77 -4.77
CA ALA A 77 -5.27 25.53 -3.60
C ALA A 77 -4.28 25.51 -2.40
N ASN A 78 -2.97 25.39 -2.66
CA ASN A 78 -1.90 25.27 -1.65
C ASN A 78 -2.02 24.06 -0.70
N VAL A 79 -2.78 23.04 -1.09
CA VAL A 79 -2.98 21.80 -0.31
C VAL A 79 -2.55 20.60 -1.14
N LYS A 80 -1.99 19.58 -0.46
CA LYS A 80 -1.61 18.32 -1.13
C LYS A 80 -2.86 17.60 -1.65
N THR A 81 -2.73 16.98 -2.82
CA THR A 81 -3.75 16.10 -3.40
C THR A 81 -3.68 14.71 -2.77
N ILE A 82 -4.74 13.92 -2.88
CA ILE A 82 -4.72 12.53 -2.38
C ILE A 82 -3.89 11.59 -3.27
N ASN A 83 -3.51 12.07 -4.46
CA ASN A 83 -2.58 11.41 -5.38
C ASN A 83 -1.30 10.91 -4.68
N SER A 84 -0.73 11.70 -3.76
CA SER A 84 0.50 11.29 -3.06
C SER A 84 0.33 10.03 -2.21
N PHE A 85 -0.86 9.79 -1.67
CA PHE A 85 -1.17 8.59 -0.90
C PHE A 85 -1.33 7.38 -1.82
N ALA A 86 -1.96 7.56 -2.99
CA ALA A 86 -2.05 6.56 -4.04
C ALA A 86 -0.66 6.13 -4.54
N VAL A 87 0.23 7.11 -4.77
CA VAL A 87 1.62 6.88 -5.16
C VAL A 87 2.39 6.15 -4.06
N ALA A 88 2.21 6.51 -2.78
CA ALA A 88 2.85 5.82 -1.67
C ALA A 88 2.35 4.37 -1.52
N ALA A 89 1.05 4.13 -1.70
CA ALA A 89 0.47 2.78 -1.71
C ALA A 89 1.02 1.94 -2.87
N GLN A 90 1.09 2.50 -4.08
CA GLN A 90 1.65 1.81 -5.24
C GLN A 90 3.14 1.48 -5.06
N GLN A 91 3.91 2.41 -4.49
CA GLN A 91 5.32 2.16 -4.17
C GLN A 91 5.48 1.02 -3.16
N ALA A 92 4.61 0.95 -2.14
CA ALA A 92 4.62 -0.17 -1.19
C ALA A 92 4.26 -1.49 -1.89
N TYR A 93 3.28 -1.48 -2.80
CA TYR A 93 2.86 -2.65 -3.57
C TYR A 93 3.97 -3.16 -4.48
N ASN A 94 4.49 -2.38 -5.43
CA ASN A 94 5.43 -2.91 -6.44
C ASN A 94 6.65 -2.02 -6.68
N GLY A 95 6.86 -0.98 -5.89
CA GLY A 95 7.95 -0.02 -6.07
C GLY A 95 7.73 0.99 -7.20
N SER A 96 6.60 0.92 -7.91
CA SER A 96 6.25 1.89 -8.95
C SER A 96 5.65 3.16 -8.34
N THR A 97 5.85 4.29 -9.02
CA THR A 97 5.15 5.55 -8.73
C THR A 97 3.99 5.80 -9.69
N ALA A 98 3.80 4.93 -10.68
CA ALA A 98 2.77 5.09 -11.70
C ALA A 98 1.40 4.64 -11.17
N ILE A 99 0.43 5.54 -11.24
CA ILE A 99 -0.95 5.33 -10.84
C ILE A 99 -1.90 5.77 -11.96
N ASN A 100 -3.12 5.25 -11.97
CA ASN A 100 -4.16 5.70 -12.88
C ASN A 100 -4.95 6.85 -12.24
N THR A 101 -4.97 8.02 -12.87
CA THR A 101 -5.78 9.17 -12.43
C THR A 101 -6.81 9.61 -13.48
N THR A 102 -6.93 8.84 -14.56
CA THR A 102 -7.79 9.17 -15.69
C THR A 102 -9.19 8.65 -15.42
N TYR A 103 -10.12 9.54 -15.10
CA TYR A 103 -11.49 9.18 -14.70
C TYR A 103 -12.20 8.22 -15.67
N ALA A 104 -11.96 8.36 -16.98
CA ALA A 104 -12.56 7.52 -18.01
C ALA A 104 -11.85 6.16 -18.24
N THR A 105 -10.76 5.87 -17.51
CA THR A 105 -10.00 4.62 -17.65
C THR A 105 -10.22 3.76 -16.41
N ALA A 106 -10.81 2.57 -16.59
CA ALA A 106 -11.01 1.65 -15.48
C ALA A 106 -9.70 1.28 -14.76
N GLY A 107 -9.82 0.88 -13.49
CA GLY A 107 -8.70 0.40 -12.69
C GLY A 107 -8.06 -0.88 -13.25
N SER A 108 -6.93 -1.27 -12.67
CA SER A 108 -6.16 -2.42 -13.13
C SER A 108 -5.58 -3.22 -11.96
N ALA A 109 -5.40 -4.53 -12.15
CA ALA A 109 -4.87 -5.49 -11.18
C ALA A 109 -3.58 -5.07 -10.46
N ASN A 110 -2.76 -4.21 -11.08
CA ASN A 110 -1.41 -3.89 -10.61
C ASN A 110 -1.16 -2.39 -10.41
N THR A 111 -2.21 -1.58 -10.52
CA THR A 111 -2.08 -0.12 -10.54
C THR A 111 -3.09 0.48 -9.58
N ALA A 112 -2.63 1.29 -8.62
CA ALA A 112 -3.52 2.10 -7.81
C ALA A 112 -4.26 3.10 -8.70
N THR A 113 -5.55 3.29 -8.44
CA THR A 113 -6.43 4.12 -9.27
C THR A 113 -7.09 5.18 -8.40
N CYS A 114 -6.98 6.44 -8.79
CA CYS A 114 -7.65 7.57 -8.17
C CYS A 114 -8.62 8.19 -9.18
N HIS A 115 -9.91 8.09 -8.90
CA HIS A 115 -10.95 8.69 -9.69
C HIS A 115 -11.57 9.87 -8.96
N VAL A 116 -11.84 10.92 -9.72
CA VAL A 116 -12.58 12.08 -9.25
C VAL A 116 -13.59 12.47 -10.33
N SER A 117 -14.85 12.60 -9.92
CA SER A 117 -15.90 13.08 -10.79
C SER A 117 -15.73 14.58 -11.00
N THR A 118 -15.74 15.00 -12.27
CA THR A 118 -15.74 16.41 -12.67
C THR A 118 -17.16 16.95 -12.89
N ALA A 119 -18.19 16.24 -12.40
CA ALA A 119 -19.57 16.70 -12.49
C ALA A 119 -19.77 18.00 -11.70
N THR A 120 -20.69 18.86 -12.17
CA THR A 120 -20.96 20.17 -11.58
C THR A 120 -21.30 20.05 -10.09
N GLY A 121 -20.53 20.72 -9.22
CA GLY A 121 -20.73 20.73 -7.77
C GLY A 121 -19.48 20.32 -6.98
N ALA A 122 -19.72 19.75 -5.79
CA ALA A 122 -18.67 19.28 -4.89
C ALA A 122 -17.78 18.19 -5.50
N GLY A 123 -18.28 17.42 -6.47
CA GLY A 123 -17.60 16.23 -6.98
C GLY A 123 -17.57 15.07 -5.97
N THR A 124 -17.23 13.88 -6.44
CA THR A 124 -17.04 12.67 -5.63
C THR A 124 -15.71 12.06 -6.02
N TRP A 125 -15.12 11.26 -5.15
CA TRP A 125 -13.85 10.60 -5.45
C TRP A 125 -13.79 9.20 -4.85
N ALA A 126 -13.04 8.34 -5.51
CA ALA A 126 -12.64 7.05 -4.98
C ALA A 126 -11.16 6.81 -5.26
N LEU A 127 -10.53 6.07 -4.36
CA LEU A 127 -9.16 5.64 -4.48
C LEU A 127 -9.07 4.17 -4.13
N GLU A 128 -8.48 3.39 -5.02
CA GLU A 128 -8.15 1.99 -4.77
C GLU A 128 -6.65 1.74 -4.94
N ALA A 129 -6.15 0.72 -4.23
CA ALA A 129 -4.79 0.22 -4.40
C ALA A 129 -4.74 -1.31 -4.28
N PRO A 130 -3.92 -1.97 -5.12
CA PRO A 130 -3.81 -3.43 -5.11
C PRO A 130 -3.13 -3.96 -3.84
N LEU A 131 -3.52 -5.17 -3.44
CA LEU A 131 -2.96 -5.90 -2.30
C LEU A 131 -2.15 -7.12 -2.76
N LYS A 132 -1.13 -7.49 -1.99
CA LYS A 132 -0.22 -8.61 -2.28
C LYS A 132 -0.68 -9.95 -1.76
N VAL A 133 -1.40 -10.00 -0.63
CA VAL A 133 -1.74 -11.29 -0.01
C VAL A 133 -2.74 -12.05 -0.87
N VAL A 134 -3.75 -11.37 -1.40
CA VAL A 134 -4.73 -11.94 -2.32
C VAL A 134 -4.59 -11.24 -3.66
N SER A 135 -4.13 -11.98 -4.67
CA SER A 135 -3.98 -11.46 -6.03
C SER A 135 -5.33 -10.99 -6.57
N GLY A 136 -5.37 -9.77 -7.13
CA GLY A 136 -6.60 -9.17 -7.63
C GLY A 136 -7.56 -8.67 -6.54
N SER A 137 -7.10 -8.58 -5.29
CA SER A 137 -7.79 -7.82 -4.26
C SER A 137 -7.23 -6.40 -4.15
N PHE A 138 -8.10 -5.48 -3.77
CA PHE A 138 -7.79 -4.07 -3.62
C PHE A 138 -8.29 -3.59 -2.27
N PHE A 139 -7.66 -2.57 -1.72
CA PHE A 139 -8.29 -1.75 -0.70
C PHE A 139 -8.83 -0.50 -1.37
N CYS A 140 -10.10 -0.19 -1.15
CA CYS A 140 -10.78 0.93 -1.78
C CYS A 140 -11.39 1.83 -0.71
N VAL A 141 -11.19 3.14 -0.88
CA VAL A 141 -11.74 4.20 -0.04
C VAL A 141 -12.44 5.25 -0.92
N ASP A 142 -13.58 5.77 -0.46
CA ASP A 142 -14.34 6.78 -1.21
C ASP A 142 -14.79 7.97 -0.34
N SER A 143 -15.32 8.98 -1.04
CA SER A 143 -15.88 10.19 -0.41
C SER A 143 -17.12 9.94 0.45
N PHE A 144 -17.77 8.79 0.33
CA PHE A 144 -19.04 8.51 1.01
C PHE A 144 -18.87 7.89 2.40
N GLY A 145 -17.73 7.28 2.70
CA GLY A 145 -17.67 6.46 3.90
C GLY A 145 -16.97 5.14 3.72
N TYR A 146 -16.88 4.62 2.50
CA TYR A 146 -16.39 3.29 2.29
C TYR A 146 -14.88 3.21 2.53
N ALA A 147 -14.46 2.12 3.18
CA ALA A 147 -13.07 1.75 3.41
C ALA A 147 -13.00 0.23 3.66
N ALA A 148 -12.84 -0.55 2.60
CA ALA A 148 -12.77 -2.01 2.73
C ALA A 148 -11.97 -2.66 1.60
N THR A 149 -11.65 -3.94 1.79
CA THR A 149 -11.03 -4.76 0.76
C THR A 149 -12.09 -5.30 -0.20
N THR A 150 -11.92 -5.03 -1.49
CA THR A 150 -12.71 -5.59 -2.60
C THR A 150 -11.90 -6.66 -3.32
N SER A 151 -12.57 -7.65 -3.90
CA SER A 151 -11.93 -8.75 -4.64
C SER A 151 -12.52 -8.83 -6.04
N GLY A 152 -11.67 -8.80 -7.07
CA GLY A 152 -12.08 -9.01 -8.47
C GLY A 152 -12.77 -7.83 -9.15
N SER A 153 -13.25 -6.83 -8.41
CA SER A 153 -13.81 -5.59 -8.95
C SER A 153 -12.85 -4.44 -8.69
N THR A 154 -12.34 -3.85 -9.77
CA THR A 154 -11.65 -2.55 -9.75
C THR A 154 -12.67 -1.44 -9.93
N LEU A 155 -12.28 -0.20 -9.60
CA LEU A 155 -13.05 0.98 -9.97
C LEU A 155 -13.34 0.97 -11.48
N GLY A 156 -14.63 1.05 -11.82
CA GLY A 156 -15.06 1.17 -13.21
C GLY A 156 -14.59 2.48 -13.85
N ALA A 157 -14.65 2.54 -15.18
CA ALA A 157 -14.51 3.82 -15.87
C ALA A 157 -15.67 4.74 -15.44
N ASN A 158 -15.34 5.97 -15.07
CA ASN A 158 -16.27 6.97 -14.54
C ASN A 158 -16.93 6.57 -13.21
N ASP A 159 -16.26 5.73 -12.42
CA ASP A 159 -16.72 5.29 -11.10
C ASP A 159 -15.97 6.02 -9.99
N THR A 160 -16.71 6.44 -8.95
CA THR A 160 -16.18 7.10 -7.75
C THR A 160 -16.72 6.47 -6.47
N THR A 161 -17.18 5.23 -6.55
CA THR A 161 -17.75 4.48 -5.43
C THR A 161 -17.04 3.15 -5.27
N CYS A 162 -16.66 2.80 -4.06
CA CYS A 162 -15.91 1.57 -3.77
C CYS A 162 -16.80 0.34 -3.53
N GLY A 163 -18.11 0.46 -3.74
CA GLY A 163 -19.11 -0.59 -3.53
C GLY A 163 -19.77 -1.04 -4.85
N PRO A 164 -20.49 -2.18 -4.83
CA PRO A 164 -21.31 -2.63 -5.96
C PRO A 164 -22.50 -1.70 -6.24
#